data_AF-K2CTX8-F1
#
_entry.id   AF-K2CTX8-F1
#
_cell.length_a   1.000
_cell.length_b   1.000
_cell.length_c   1.000
_cell.angle_alpha   90.00
_cell.angle_beta   90.00
_cell.angle_gamma   90.00
#
_symmetry.space_group_name_H-M   'P 1'
#
loop_
_entity.id
_entity.type
_entity.pdbx_description
1 polymer ?
#
loop_
_entity_poly.entity_id
_entity_poly.type
_entity_poly.pdbx_seq_one_letter_code
_entity_poly.pdbx_strand_id
1 'polypeptide(L)'
;MMFIKKAVQLSVIVSVVAGLVACADARNYSTAVNSWHGAPERALLQHWGSPAETKRLSNGNHLLVYRVVDHQRYPKVYSPGINVSRLSPQNNNTVVLSKPPLVPRPHDETFWCETSFEVDKADMIVNSRYEGNNCMTTQEGAKRRSFSR
;
A
#
# COMPACT_ATOMS: atom_id res chain seq x y z
N MET A 1 -22.83 -17.62 41.57
CA MET A 1 -22.49 -16.26 41.04
C MET A 1 -20.98 -16.11 40.77
N MET A 2 -20.35 -17.12 40.17
CA MET A 2 -18.87 -17.21 40.02
C MET A 2 -18.44 -17.56 38.58
N PHE A 3 -19.33 -18.15 37.77
CA PHE A 3 -19.10 -18.50 36.37
C PHE A 3 -19.22 -17.31 35.41
N ILE A 4 -20.06 -16.33 35.73
CA ILE A 4 -20.30 -15.13 34.89
C ILE A 4 -19.04 -14.24 34.85
N LYS A 5 -18.31 -14.12 35.97
CA LYS A 5 -17.07 -13.32 36.04
C LYS A 5 -15.95 -13.87 35.15
N LYS A 6 -15.85 -15.21 35.03
CA LYS A 6 -14.85 -15.87 34.17
C LYS A 6 -15.19 -15.71 32.69
N ALA A 7 -16.46 -15.79 32.32
CA ALA A 7 -16.93 -15.58 30.95
C ALA A 7 -16.69 -14.14 30.46
N VAL A 8 -16.88 -13.13 31.33
CA VAL A 8 -16.61 -11.72 31.00
C VAL A 8 -15.10 -11.46 30.87
N GLN A 9 -14.25 -12.03 31.73
CA GLN A 9 -12.79 -11.91 31.59
C GLN A 9 -12.25 -12.57 30.32
N LEU A 10 -12.76 -13.75 29.95
CA LEU A 10 -12.38 -14.44 28.71
C LEU A 10 -12.82 -13.65 27.46
N SER A 11 -13.98 -13.00 27.51
CA SER A 11 -14.49 -12.17 26.40
C SER A 11 -13.67 -10.89 26.17
N VAL A 12 -13.07 -10.30 27.21
CA VAL A 12 -12.23 -9.10 27.08
C VAL A 12 -10.86 -9.44 26.49
N ILE A 13 -10.30 -10.61 26.82
CA ILE A 13 -9.00 -11.05 26.29
C ILE A 13 -9.07 -11.34 24.78
N VAL A 14 -10.17 -11.94 24.31
CA VAL A 14 -10.36 -12.25 22.88
C VAL A 14 -10.52 -10.99 22.03
N SER A 15 -11.18 -9.95 22.55
CA SER A 15 -11.38 -8.68 21.84
C SER A 15 -10.10 -7.83 21.73
N VAL A 16 -9.16 -7.95 22.67
CA VAL A 16 -7.87 -7.23 22.65
C VAL A 16 -6.90 -7.85 21.63
N VAL A 17 -6.94 -9.17 21.43
CA VAL A 17 -6.08 -9.85 20.44
C VAL A 17 -6.52 -9.55 19.00
N ALA A 18 -7.81 -9.35 18.75
CA ALA A 18 -8.34 -9.03 17.42
C ALA A 18 -8.03 -7.60 16.93
N GLY A 19 -7.61 -6.68 17.82
CA GLY A 19 -7.30 -5.29 17.46
C GLY A 19 -5.90 -5.04 16.91
N LEU A 20 -4.99 -6.03 16.99
CA LEU A 20 -3.56 -5.83 16.64
C LEU A 20 -3.21 -6.09 15.17
N VAL A 21 -4.15 -6.56 14.35
CA VAL A 21 -3.90 -6.96 12.96
C VAL A 21 -4.02 -5.84 11.92
N ALA A 22 -4.41 -4.63 12.32
CA ALA A 22 -4.72 -3.54 11.37
C ALA A 22 -3.54 -2.58 11.03
N CYS A 23 -2.36 -2.71 11.64
CA CYS A 23 -1.17 -1.90 11.34
C CYS A 23 0.02 -2.72 10.80
N ALA A 24 -0.25 -3.89 10.24
CA ALA A 24 0.78 -4.88 9.92
C ALA A 24 1.68 -4.51 8.72
N ASP A 25 1.21 -3.76 7.72
CA ASP A 25 2.00 -3.61 6.48
C ASP A 25 3.22 -2.67 6.64
N ALA A 26 3.02 -1.44 7.13
CA ALA A 26 4.12 -0.46 7.20
C ALA A 26 5.14 -0.76 8.32
N ARG A 27 4.68 -1.25 9.48
CA ARG A 27 5.56 -1.57 10.62
C ARG A 27 6.44 -2.79 10.36
N ASN A 28 5.93 -3.75 9.57
CA ASN A 28 6.72 -4.91 9.19
C ASN A 28 7.74 -4.54 8.10
N TYR A 29 7.39 -3.63 7.18
CA TYR A 29 8.34 -3.16 6.17
C TYR A 29 9.52 -2.41 6.77
N SER A 30 9.26 -1.45 7.66
CA SER A 30 10.33 -0.70 8.32
C SER A 30 11.27 -1.62 9.10
N THR A 31 10.73 -2.62 9.78
CA THR A 31 11.51 -3.63 10.51
C THR A 31 12.37 -4.46 9.57
N ALA A 32 11.80 -4.92 8.45
CA ALA A 32 12.52 -5.71 7.45
C ALA A 32 13.67 -4.90 6.80
N VAL A 33 13.40 -3.66 6.41
CA VAL A 33 14.41 -2.77 5.81
C VAL A 33 15.51 -2.45 6.82
N ASN A 34 15.17 -2.08 8.05
CA ASN A 34 16.15 -1.77 9.09
C ASN A 34 16.96 -3.00 9.54
N SER A 35 16.44 -4.23 9.35
CA SER A 35 17.17 -5.46 9.70
C SER A 35 18.44 -5.67 8.87
N TRP A 36 18.58 -4.96 7.74
CA TRP A 36 19.78 -5.00 6.91
C TRP A 36 20.93 -4.15 7.47
N HIS A 37 20.69 -3.31 8.48
CA HIS A 37 21.75 -2.52 9.09
C HIS A 37 22.87 -3.43 9.64
N GLY A 38 24.10 -3.16 9.23
CA GLY A 38 25.28 -3.98 9.56
C GLY A 38 25.41 -5.25 8.72
N ALA A 39 24.56 -5.48 7.72
CA ALA A 39 24.76 -6.54 6.74
C ALA A 39 25.69 -6.05 5.61
N PRO A 40 26.41 -6.95 4.91
CA PRO A 40 27.23 -6.56 3.78
C PRO A 40 26.36 -6.34 2.53
N GLU A 41 26.75 -5.38 1.67
CA GLU A 41 26.07 -5.04 0.40
C GLU A 41 25.82 -6.30 -0.44
N ARG A 42 26.81 -7.18 -0.56
CA ARG A 42 26.69 -8.42 -1.33
C ARG A 42 25.52 -9.30 -0.89
N ALA A 43 25.20 -9.35 0.40
CA ALA A 43 24.10 -10.14 0.92
C ALA A 43 22.76 -9.50 0.57
N LEU A 44 22.69 -8.16 0.62
CA LEU A 44 21.52 -7.41 0.17
C LEU A 44 21.28 -7.65 -1.32
N LEU A 45 22.31 -7.52 -2.17
CA LEU A 45 22.21 -7.75 -3.62
C LEU A 45 21.81 -9.19 -3.96
N GLN A 46 22.28 -10.18 -3.19
CA GLN A 46 21.86 -11.58 -3.37
C GLN A 46 20.38 -11.81 -3.03
N HIS A 47 19.84 -11.06 -2.08
CA HIS A 47 18.47 -11.24 -1.61
C HIS A 47 17.45 -10.36 -2.35
N TRP A 48 17.79 -9.10 -2.63
CA TRP A 48 16.94 -8.11 -3.28
C TRP A 48 17.19 -7.99 -4.79
N GLY A 49 18.32 -8.51 -5.29
CA GLY A 49 18.73 -8.34 -6.68
C GLY A 49 19.47 -7.03 -6.93
N SER A 50 19.64 -6.68 -8.20
CA SER A 50 20.30 -5.43 -8.59
C SER A 50 19.39 -4.22 -8.31
N PRO A 51 19.93 -3.11 -7.79
CA PRO A 51 19.17 -1.88 -7.59
C PRO A 51 18.75 -1.27 -8.93
N ALA A 52 17.70 -0.46 -8.91
CA ALA A 52 17.31 0.35 -10.06
C ALA A 52 18.33 1.47 -10.32
N GLU A 53 18.96 2.00 -9.28
CA GLU A 53 19.95 3.07 -9.38
C GLU A 53 20.96 2.98 -8.22
N THR A 54 22.22 3.36 -8.50
CA THR A 54 23.26 3.54 -7.47
C THR A 54 23.78 4.98 -7.51
N LYS A 55 23.77 5.67 -6.36
CA LYS A 55 24.24 7.07 -6.24
C LYS A 55 25.42 7.16 -5.29
N ARG A 56 26.49 7.83 -5.70
CA ARG A 56 27.59 8.16 -4.78
C ARG A 56 27.23 9.38 -3.94
N LEU A 57 27.49 9.30 -2.64
CA LEU A 57 27.33 10.39 -1.68
C LEU A 57 28.66 11.12 -1.48
N SER A 58 28.58 12.38 -1.03
CA SER A 58 29.76 13.25 -0.83
C SER A 58 30.69 12.75 0.29
N ASN A 59 30.19 11.99 1.26
CA ASN A 59 30.97 11.35 2.33
C ASN A 59 31.78 10.12 1.83
N GLY A 60 31.58 9.72 0.57
CA GLY A 60 32.20 8.55 -0.05
C GLY A 60 31.44 7.23 0.18
N ASN A 61 30.25 7.30 0.77
CA ASN A 61 29.28 6.20 0.80
C ASN A 61 28.53 6.15 -0.54
N HIS A 62 27.73 5.12 -0.76
CA HIS A 62 26.80 5.06 -1.89
C HIS A 62 25.41 4.57 -1.47
N LEU A 63 24.40 5.02 -2.19
CA LEU A 63 23.01 4.59 -2.03
C LEU A 63 22.68 3.56 -3.10
N LEU A 64 22.10 2.44 -2.69
CA LEU A 64 21.43 1.47 -3.56
C LEU A 64 19.94 1.77 -3.52
N VAL A 65 19.34 2.13 -4.65
CA VAL A 65 17.94 2.55 -4.74
C VAL A 65 17.12 1.49 -5.47
N TYR A 66 16.10 0.98 -4.79
CA TYR A 66 15.11 0.05 -5.33
C TYR A 66 13.80 0.79 -5.51
N ARG A 67 13.19 0.67 -6.70
CA ARG A 67 11.92 1.32 -7.01
C ARG A 67 10.93 0.31 -7.57
N VAL A 68 9.73 0.32 -7.01
CA VAL A 68 8.58 -0.43 -7.49
C VAL A 68 7.47 0.56 -7.79
N VAL A 69 6.88 0.47 -8.98
CA VAL A 69 5.71 1.24 -9.39
C VAL A 69 4.70 0.27 -10.00
N ASP A 70 3.46 0.36 -9.56
CA ASP A 70 2.33 -0.43 -10.03
C ASP A 70 1.16 0.50 -10.36
N HIS A 71 0.55 0.28 -11.52
CA HIS A 71 -0.61 1.05 -11.98
C HIS A 71 -1.83 0.13 -11.95
N GLN A 72 -2.74 0.40 -11.03
CA GLN A 72 -3.96 -0.39 -10.87
C GLN A 72 -5.15 0.36 -11.41
N ARG A 73 -5.89 -0.32 -12.28
CA ARG A 73 -7.16 0.17 -12.80
C ARG A 73 -8.29 -0.41 -11.99
N TYR A 74 -8.95 0.42 -11.19
CA TYR A 74 -10.05 -0.04 -10.35
C TYR A 74 -11.38 0.00 -11.10
N PRO A 75 -12.18 -1.08 -11.02
CA PRO A 75 -13.53 -1.07 -11.53
C PRO A 75 -14.44 -0.21 -10.63
N LYS A 76 -14.74 0.99 -11.15
CA LYS A 76 -15.97 1.76 -10.99
C LYS A 76 -16.21 2.44 -9.63
N VAL A 77 -15.80 3.71 -9.54
CA VAL A 77 -16.52 4.67 -8.69
C VAL A 77 -17.79 5.09 -9.44
N TYR A 78 -18.94 4.81 -8.85
CA TYR A 78 -20.23 5.29 -9.33
C TYR A 78 -20.32 6.79 -9.05
N SER A 79 -20.33 7.59 -10.11
CA SER A 79 -20.44 9.04 -9.99
C SER A 79 -21.68 9.54 -10.74
N PRO A 80 -22.28 10.67 -10.32
CA PRO A 80 -23.45 11.24 -10.99
C PRO A 80 -23.18 11.42 -12.49
N GLY A 81 -24.05 10.86 -13.32
CA GLY A 81 -24.08 11.07 -14.75
C GLY A 81 -24.64 12.45 -15.12
N ILE A 82 -24.87 12.67 -16.41
CA ILE A 82 -25.51 13.89 -16.91
C ILE A 82 -26.99 13.88 -16.47
N ASN A 83 -27.49 15.05 -16.07
CA ASN A 83 -28.92 15.24 -15.83
C ASN A 83 -29.68 15.00 -17.15
N VAL A 84 -30.52 13.98 -17.17
CA VAL A 84 -31.35 13.65 -18.32
C VAL A 84 -32.69 14.35 -18.20
N SER A 85 -33.12 14.96 -19.31
CA SER A 85 -34.46 15.54 -19.44
C SER A 85 -35.32 14.64 -20.32
N ARG A 86 -36.58 14.44 -19.97
CA ARG A 86 -37.56 13.75 -20.84
C ARG A 86 -38.80 14.61 -21.03
N LEU A 87 -39.43 14.48 -22.18
CA LEU A 87 -40.75 15.06 -22.42
C LEU A 87 -41.79 14.29 -21.60
N SER A 88 -42.59 15.03 -20.84
CA SER A 88 -43.73 14.51 -20.10
C SER A 88 -44.83 14.06 -21.08
N PRO A 89 -45.29 12.80 -21.03
CA PRO A 89 -46.38 12.33 -21.87
C PRO A 89 -47.72 13.04 -21.58
N GLN A 90 -47.87 13.67 -20.41
CA GLN A 90 -49.13 14.26 -19.98
C GLN A 90 -49.34 15.70 -20.48
N ASN A 91 -48.26 16.46 -20.66
CA ASN A 91 -48.37 17.90 -20.95
C ASN A 91 -47.26 18.44 -21.87
N ASN A 92 -46.48 17.58 -22.53
CA ASN A 92 -45.38 17.96 -23.42
C ASN A 92 -44.29 18.87 -22.78
N ASN A 93 -44.28 19.01 -21.46
CA ASN A 93 -43.27 19.79 -20.75
C ASN A 93 -42.00 18.98 -20.55
N THR A 94 -40.85 19.65 -20.57
CA THR A 94 -39.55 19.02 -20.29
C THR A 94 -39.38 18.82 -18.78
N VAL A 95 -39.25 17.57 -18.35
CA VAL A 95 -38.99 17.22 -16.94
C VAL A 95 -37.54 16.80 -16.81
N VAL A 96 -36.79 17.48 -15.95
CA VAL A 96 -35.42 17.10 -15.57
C VAL A 96 -35.51 16.01 -14.50
N LEU A 97 -34.86 14.87 -14.72
CA LEU A 97 -34.77 13.84 -13.68
C LEU A 97 -33.92 14.37 -12.52
N SER A 98 -34.49 14.34 -11.31
CA SER A 98 -33.87 14.85 -10.08
C SER A 98 -32.68 14.02 -9.58
N LYS A 99 -32.51 12.80 -10.10
CA LYS A 99 -31.37 11.93 -9.80
C LYS A 99 -30.70 11.49 -11.11
N PRO A 100 -29.51 12.01 -11.46
CA PRO A 100 -28.76 11.50 -12.60
C PRO A 100 -28.38 10.03 -12.38
N PRO A 101 -28.31 9.22 -13.45
CA PRO A 101 -27.90 7.82 -13.34
C PRO A 101 -26.45 7.74 -12.87
N LEU A 102 -26.15 6.79 -11.99
CA LEU A 102 -24.78 6.51 -11.58
C LEU A 102 -24.04 5.86 -12.75
N VAL A 103 -23.08 6.58 -13.32
CA VAL A 103 -22.22 6.04 -14.37
C VAL A 103 -20.92 5.53 -13.77
N PRO A 104 -20.51 4.31 -14.11
CA PRO A 104 -19.26 3.79 -13.67
C PRO A 104 -18.11 4.45 -14.43
N ARG A 105 -17.24 5.16 -13.72
CA ARG A 105 -16.01 5.68 -14.29
C ARG A 105 -14.83 4.85 -13.79
N PRO A 106 -14.00 4.29 -14.69
CA PRO A 106 -12.73 3.73 -14.27
C PRO A 106 -11.88 4.85 -13.69
N HIS A 107 -11.19 4.57 -12.60
CA HIS A 107 -10.13 5.42 -12.11
C HIS A 107 -8.85 4.59 -11.98
N ASP A 108 -7.74 5.23 -12.30
CA ASP A 108 -6.42 4.63 -12.24
C ASP A 108 -5.73 5.12 -10.97
N GLU A 109 -5.24 4.19 -10.17
CA GLU A 109 -4.44 4.48 -8.98
C GLU A 109 -3.00 4.03 -9.22
N THR A 110 -2.05 4.87 -8.85
CA THR A 110 -0.63 4.54 -8.93
C THR A 110 -0.10 4.25 -7.52
N PHE A 111 0.44 3.06 -7.37
CA PHE A 111 1.10 2.58 -6.18
C PHE A 111 2.60 2.56 -6.41
N TRP A 112 3.36 3.06 -5.44
CA TRP A 112 4.81 3.07 -5.56
C TRP A 112 5.48 2.88 -4.21
N CYS A 113 6.71 2.37 -4.27
CA CYS A 113 7.63 2.34 -3.15
C CYS A 113 9.06 2.54 -3.68
N GLU A 114 9.79 3.44 -3.05
CA GLU A 114 11.23 3.59 -3.19
C GLU A 114 11.89 3.19 -1.88
N THR A 115 12.94 2.38 -1.94
CA THR A 115 13.74 1.98 -0.78
C THR A 115 15.20 2.18 -1.11
N SER A 116 15.91 2.86 -0.23
CA SER A 116 17.33 3.15 -0.36
C SER A 116 18.11 2.57 0.81
N PHE A 117 19.25 1.98 0.50
CA PHE A 117 20.22 1.49 1.47
C PHE A 117 21.52 2.27 1.28
N GLU A 118 22.01 2.89 2.35
CA GLU A 118 23.32 3.53 2.37
C GLU A 118 24.37 2.51 2.74
N VAL A 119 25.37 2.40 1.87
CA VAL A 119 26.51 1.50 2.00
C VAL A 119 27.74 2.34 2.29
N ASP A 120 28.48 1.98 3.33
CA ASP A 120 29.75 2.63 3.65
C ASP A 120 30.93 2.09 2.82
N LYS A 121 32.13 2.63 3.09
CA LYS A 121 33.37 2.23 2.40
C LYS A 121 33.85 0.81 2.76
N ALA A 122 33.26 0.17 3.76
CA ALA A 122 33.51 -1.21 4.13
C ALA A 122 32.49 -2.18 3.49
N ASP A 123 31.70 -1.68 2.55
CA ASP A 123 30.61 -2.40 1.88
C ASP A 123 29.52 -2.88 2.86
N MET A 124 29.29 -2.12 3.93
CA MET A 124 28.29 -2.43 4.96
C MET A 124 27.11 -1.48 4.88
N ILE A 125 25.90 -2.01 5.06
CA ILE A 125 24.69 -1.19 5.14
C ILE A 125 24.70 -0.43 6.48
N VAL A 126 24.75 0.90 6.41
CA VAL A 126 24.79 1.79 7.59
C VAL A 126 23.50 2.57 7.79
N ASN A 127 22.66 2.64 6.77
CA ASN A 127 21.36 3.28 6.88
C ASN A 127 20.39 2.71 5.86
N SER A 128 19.10 2.89 6.13
CA SER A 128 18.05 2.47 5.22
C SER A 128 16.84 3.39 5.33
N ARG A 129 16.26 3.76 4.19
CA ARG A 129 15.08 4.62 4.12
C ARG A 129 14.11 4.07 3.09
N TYR A 130 12.82 4.32 3.32
CA TYR A 130 11.79 4.01 2.33
C TYR A 130 10.76 5.13 2.28
N GLU A 131 10.11 5.25 1.12
CA GLU A 131 9.04 6.22 0.87
C GLU A 131 8.07 5.66 -0.16
N GLY A 132 6.78 5.97 -0.02
CA GLY A 132 5.75 5.56 -0.97
C GLY A 132 4.46 5.13 -0.29
N ASN A 133 3.42 4.97 -1.10
CA ASN A 133 2.09 4.56 -0.66
C ASN A 133 1.87 3.03 -0.71
N ASN A 134 2.88 2.25 -1.11
CA ASN A 134 2.75 0.80 -1.28
C ASN A 134 4.01 0.00 -0.94
N CYS A 135 4.74 0.41 0.09
CA CYS A 135 5.92 -0.31 0.56
C CYS A 135 5.52 -1.60 1.27
N MET A 136 5.76 -2.75 0.62
CA MET A 136 5.46 -4.08 1.15
C MET A 136 6.70 -4.98 1.08
N THR A 137 6.84 -5.88 2.05
CA THR A 137 8.05 -6.70 2.29
C THR A 137 8.37 -7.70 1.17
N THR A 138 7.46 -7.93 0.21
CA THR A 138 7.70 -8.84 -0.91
C THR A 138 7.10 -8.31 -2.20
N GLN A 139 7.80 -8.54 -3.32
CA GLN A 139 7.27 -8.39 -4.69
C GLN A 139 6.00 -9.22 -4.90
N GLU A 140 5.88 -10.34 -4.16
CA GLU A 140 4.69 -11.20 -4.12
C GLU A 140 3.50 -10.56 -3.37
N GLY A 141 3.75 -9.74 -2.34
CA GLY A 141 2.71 -8.95 -1.67
C GLY A 141 2.09 -7.92 -2.61
N ALA A 142 2.91 -7.31 -3.45
CA ALA A 142 2.44 -6.42 -4.53
C ALA A 142 1.65 -7.20 -5.59
N LYS A 143 2.13 -8.38 -6.02
CA LYS A 143 1.42 -9.27 -6.97
C LYS A 143 0.15 -9.92 -6.39
N ARG A 144 0.04 -10.21 -5.10
CA ARG A 144 -1.16 -10.88 -4.54
C ARG A 144 -2.41 -10.00 -4.63
N ARG A 145 -2.26 -8.67 -4.62
CA ARG A 145 -3.37 -7.74 -4.82
C ARG A 145 -3.80 -7.58 -6.29
N SER A 146 -3.02 -8.06 -7.26
CA SER A 146 -3.43 -8.06 -8.67
C SER A 146 -4.28 -9.28 -9.08
N PHE A 147 -4.51 -10.25 -8.17
CA PHE A 147 -5.26 -11.48 -8.46
C PHE A 147 -6.38 -11.83 -7.46
N SER A 148 -6.70 -10.96 -6.49
CA SER A 148 -7.99 -11.10 -5.80
C SER A 148 -9.10 -10.64 -6.74
N ARG A 149 -9.49 -11.57 -7.62
CA ARG A 149 -10.61 -11.51 -8.56
C ARG A 149 -11.93 -11.27 -7.85
#